data_AF-A0A2K3NCG6-F1
#
_entry.id   AF-A0A2K3NCG6-F1
#
_cell.length_a   1.000
_cell.length_b   1.000
_cell.length_c   1.000
_cell.angle_alpha   90.00
_cell.angle_beta   90.00
_cell.angle_gamma   90.00
#
_symmetry.space_group_name_H-M   'P 1'
#
loop_
_entity.id
_entity.type
_entity.pdbx_description
1 polymer ?
#
loop_
_entity_poly.entity_id
_entity_poly.type
_entity_poly.pdbx_seq_one_letter_code
_entity_poly.pdbx_strand_id
1 'polypeptide(L)'
;MASTNKKLKEELLEAGNKLFDPPSSVDHLLRLLSQVGRCLSRVHQSPTKSMQNALSPSLKALIADKLMKHSDVDVKVAVASCLIELTRITAPDAPYDDRQMMEVLRLIVSSFENLHDKSSRWYAQRILILEVFAKVKLFVVMLDLECDALIAEMFQHFFKTIREHHPENVFSSMKTIIVNVLEECEDISLDLLSPISDSLNRDNEVVSPIARKLGESILQSCPTTLKPYLREVTMFSVAHYRAAAAA
;
A
#
# COMPACT_ATOMS: atom_id res chain seq x y z
N MET A 1 -23.82 10.73 21.12
CA MET A 1 -23.42 10.22 19.80
C MET A 1 -23.80 11.15 18.63
N ALA A 2 -25.02 11.72 18.58
CA ALA A 2 -25.42 12.62 17.48
C ALA A 2 -24.59 13.91 17.35
N SER A 3 -24.25 14.57 18.46
CA SER A 3 -23.43 15.80 18.48
C SER A 3 -22.00 15.56 17.97
N THR A 4 -21.36 14.47 18.40
CA THR A 4 -20.00 14.09 17.97
C THR A 4 -19.93 13.80 16.47
N ASN A 5 -20.97 13.16 15.92
CA ASN A 5 -21.04 12.86 14.48
C ASN A 5 -21.30 14.14 13.65
N LYS A 6 -22.09 15.09 14.18
CA LYS A 6 -22.26 16.41 13.55
C LYS A 6 -20.94 17.17 13.46
N LYS A 7 -20.19 17.27 14.57
CA LYS A 7 -18.89 17.95 14.61
C LYS A 7 -17.87 17.32 13.63
N LEU A 8 -17.79 16.00 13.58
CA LEU A 8 -16.89 15.30 12.66
C LEU A 8 -17.22 15.62 11.18
N LYS A 9 -18.50 15.69 10.83
CA LYS A 9 -18.93 16.06 9.46
C LYS A 9 -18.51 17.47 9.09
N GLU A 10 -18.69 18.43 9.99
CA GLU A 10 -18.30 19.82 9.78
C GLU A 10 -16.78 19.94 9.61
N GLU A 11 -16.00 19.25 10.46
CA GLU A 11 -14.53 19.17 10.35
C GLU A 11 -14.07 18.58 9.01
N LEU A 12 -14.69 17.49 8.55
CA LEU A 12 -14.37 16.85 7.26
C LEU A 12 -14.69 17.78 6.08
N LEU A 13 -15.87 18.40 6.11
CA LEU A 13 -16.32 19.29 5.05
C LEU A 13 -15.39 20.50 4.95
N GLU A 14 -15.08 21.14 6.07
CA GLU A 14 -14.21 22.31 6.11
C GLU A 14 -12.78 21.96 5.66
N ALA A 15 -12.19 20.90 6.21
CA ALA A 15 -10.82 20.50 5.88
C ALA A 15 -10.71 20.03 4.42
N GLY A 16 -11.67 19.26 3.93
CA GLY A 16 -11.73 18.82 2.54
C GLY A 16 -11.88 19.98 1.55
N ASN A 17 -12.68 21.01 1.89
CA ASN A 17 -12.80 22.21 1.06
C ASN A 17 -11.47 22.99 0.96
N LYS A 18 -10.71 23.06 2.06
CA LYS A 18 -9.38 23.70 2.07
C LYS A 18 -8.35 22.97 1.21
N LEU A 19 -8.58 21.70 0.83
CA LEU A 19 -7.65 20.96 -0.04
C LEU A 19 -7.76 21.36 -1.53
N PHE A 20 -8.83 22.03 -1.96
CA PHE A 20 -8.95 22.50 -3.35
C PHE A 20 -7.98 23.64 -3.68
N ASP A 21 -7.72 24.49 -2.70
CA ASP A 21 -6.69 25.52 -2.74
C ASP A 21 -5.70 25.29 -1.58
N PRO A 22 -4.83 24.27 -1.73
CA PRO A 22 -3.98 23.83 -0.63
C PRO A 22 -2.99 24.94 -0.25
N PRO A 23 -2.62 25.03 1.05
CA PRO A 23 -1.59 25.98 1.48
C PRO A 23 -0.29 25.79 0.69
N SER A 24 0.35 26.89 0.29
CA SER A 24 1.65 26.86 -0.41
C SER A 24 2.80 26.37 0.47
N SER A 25 2.67 26.54 1.79
CA SER A 25 3.63 26.02 2.77
C SER A 25 3.41 24.53 3.00
N VAL A 26 4.47 23.74 2.78
CA VAL A 26 4.50 22.29 3.04
C VAL A 26 4.04 21.97 4.47
N ASP A 27 4.54 22.69 5.48
CA ASP A 27 4.17 22.45 6.88
C ASP A 27 2.68 22.72 7.17
N HIS A 28 2.08 23.70 6.50
CA HIS A 28 0.65 23.97 6.62
C HIS A 28 -0.17 22.91 5.89
N LEU A 29 0.26 22.49 4.70
CA LEU A 29 -0.38 21.41 3.94
C LEU A 29 -0.34 20.08 4.69
N LEU A 30 0.82 19.70 5.25
CA LEU A 30 0.97 18.50 6.06
C LEU A 30 0.08 18.50 7.30
N ARG A 31 -0.09 19.66 7.95
CA ARG A 31 -1.04 19.81 9.07
C ARG A 31 -2.49 19.63 8.62
N LEU A 32 -2.86 20.17 7.47
CA LEU A 32 -4.20 20.00 6.90
C LEU A 32 -4.48 18.54 6.52
N LEU A 33 -3.54 17.88 5.83
CA LEU A 33 -3.66 16.45 5.48
C LEU A 33 -3.71 15.57 6.72
N SER A 34 -2.90 15.86 7.75
CA SER A 34 -2.97 15.16 9.03
C SER A 34 -4.33 15.33 9.72
N GLN A 35 -4.92 16.52 9.63
CA GLN A 35 -6.28 16.77 10.13
C GLN A 35 -7.30 15.93 9.35
N VAL A 36 -7.24 15.93 8.02
CA VAL A 36 -8.13 15.13 7.17
C VAL A 36 -8.00 13.64 7.50
N GLY A 37 -6.78 13.09 7.53
CA GLY A 37 -6.52 11.69 7.88
C GLY A 37 -7.08 11.30 9.25
N ARG A 38 -6.90 12.14 10.29
CA ARG A 38 -7.50 11.90 11.62
C ARG A 38 -9.02 11.91 11.62
N CYS A 39 -9.65 12.73 10.79
CA CYS A 39 -11.09 12.74 10.65
C CYS A 39 -11.57 11.48 9.92
N LEU A 40 -10.90 11.10 8.82
CA LEU A 40 -11.23 9.92 8.02
C LEU A 40 -11.13 8.62 8.84
N SER A 41 -10.09 8.45 9.66
CA SER A 41 -9.91 7.25 10.48
C SER A 41 -11.04 7.02 11.51
N ARG A 42 -11.83 8.05 11.81
CA ARG A 42 -13.00 8.00 12.71
C ARG A 42 -14.30 7.68 11.98
N VAL A 43 -14.30 7.63 10.65
CA VAL A 43 -15.49 7.33 9.84
C VAL A 43 -15.55 5.82 9.59
N HIS A 44 -16.66 5.21 9.96
CA HIS A 44 -16.90 3.79 9.68
C HIS A 44 -17.23 3.56 8.20
N GLN A 45 -17.03 2.32 7.76
CA GLN A 45 -17.38 1.85 6.43
C GLN A 45 -18.87 2.05 6.12
N SER A 46 -19.20 2.29 4.86
CA SER A 46 -20.57 2.49 4.37
C SER A 46 -21.34 3.59 5.15
N PRO A 47 -20.81 4.82 5.22
CA PRO A 47 -21.39 5.86 6.06
C PRO A 47 -22.71 6.39 5.48
N THR A 48 -23.52 7.05 6.33
CA THR A 48 -24.77 7.70 5.90
C THR A 48 -24.57 8.71 4.76
N LYS A 49 -25.60 8.97 3.94
CA LYS A 49 -25.56 9.95 2.83
C LYS A 49 -25.07 11.34 3.26
N SER A 50 -25.45 11.81 4.46
CA SER A 50 -24.98 13.08 5.00
C SER A 50 -23.46 13.09 5.26
N MET A 51 -22.90 11.98 5.70
CA MET A 51 -21.45 11.84 5.89
C MET A 51 -20.74 11.66 4.55
N GLN A 52 -21.30 10.91 3.60
CA GLN A 52 -20.77 10.82 2.23
C GLN A 52 -20.65 12.20 1.58
N ASN A 53 -21.64 13.07 1.75
CA ASN A 53 -21.59 14.45 1.27
C ASN A 53 -20.43 15.25 1.91
N ALA A 54 -20.14 15.01 3.19
CA ALA A 54 -19.02 15.66 3.89
C ALA A 54 -17.64 15.13 3.44
N LEU A 55 -17.58 13.89 2.92
CA LEU A 55 -16.35 13.31 2.34
C LEU A 55 -16.09 13.78 0.91
N SER A 56 -17.12 14.23 0.19
CA SER A 56 -17.03 14.57 -1.25
C SER A 56 -15.92 15.59 -1.59
N PRO A 57 -15.70 16.66 -0.81
CA PRO A 57 -14.57 17.56 -1.06
C PRO A 57 -13.22 16.85 -1.00
N SER A 58 -12.99 16.03 0.03
CA SER A 58 -11.74 15.30 0.21
C SER A 58 -11.51 14.27 -0.91
N LEU A 59 -12.55 13.51 -1.28
CA LEU A 59 -12.50 12.55 -2.40
C LEU A 59 -12.03 13.23 -3.69
N LYS A 60 -12.55 14.41 -4.00
CA LYS A 60 -12.19 15.15 -5.22
C LYS A 60 -10.82 15.80 -5.14
N ALA A 61 -10.50 16.42 -4.01
CA ALA A 61 -9.27 17.18 -3.88
C ALA A 61 -8.02 16.29 -3.81
N LEU A 62 -8.09 15.15 -3.11
CA LEU A 62 -6.93 14.27 -2.90
C LEU A 62 -6.41 13.60 -4.17
N ILE A 63 -7.26 13.39 -5.18
CA ILE A 63 -6.85 12.85 -6.49
C ILE A 63 -6.41 13.94 -7.49
N ALA A 64 -6.49 15.22 -7.11
CA ALA A 64 -6.05 16.29 -7.99
C ALA A 64 -4.52 16.29 -8.15
N ASP A 65 -4.06 16.60 -9.36
CA ASP A 65 -2.62 16.64 -9.70
C ASP A 65 -1.78 17.47 -8.73
N LYS A 66 -2.34 18.57 -8.20
CA LYS A 66 -1.67 19.43 -7.20
C LYS A 66 -1.20 18.66 -5.96
N LEU A 67 -1.92 17.61 -5.56
CA LEU A 67 -1.59 16.79 -4.40
C LEU A 67 -0.94 15.46 -4.81
N MET A 68 -1.49 14.77 -5.82
CA MET A 68 -0.97 13.49 -6.30
C MET A 68 0.46 13.58 -6.83
N LYS A 69 0.78 14.66 -7.56
CA LYS A 69 2.09 14.87 -8.21
C LYS A 69 2.97 15.85 -7.43
N HIS A 70 2.67 16.07 -6.15
CA HIS A 70 3.45 16.97 -5.31
C HIS A 70 4.92 16.53 -5.23
N SER A 71 5.86 17.47 -5.26
CA SER A 71 7.30 17.15 -5.28
C SER A 71 7.82 16.63 -3.94
N ASP A 72 7.22 17.10 -2.85
CA ASP A 72 7.56 16.69 -1.49
C ASP A 72 7.07 15.27 -1.16
N VAL A 73 7.98 14.42 -0.69
CA VAL A 73 7.72 13.00 -0.38
C VAL A 73 6.82 12.84 0.84
N ASP A 74 6.96 13.71 1.85
CA ASP A 74 6.15 13.66 3.07
C ASP A 74 4.69 14.00 2.74
N VAL A 75 4.47 14.97 1.84
CA VAL A 75 3.13 15.30 1.33
C VAL A 75 2.52 14.10 0.60
N LYS A 76 3.28 13.41 -0.26
CA LYS A 76 2.81 12.21 -0.95
C LYS A 76 2.38 11.11 0.01
N VAL A 77 3.15 10.83 1.06
CA VAL A 77 2.77 9.83 2.08
C VAL A 77 1.51 10.26 2.85
N ALA A 78 1.40 11.54 3.18
CA ALA A 78 0.21 12.08 3.85
C ALA A 78 -1.05 11.98 2.97
N VAL A 79 -0.93 12.23 1.66
CA VAL A 79 -2.00 12.03 0.68
C VAL A 79 -2.37 10.55 0.58
N ALA A 80 -1.39 9.65 0.45
CA ALA A 80 -1.63 8.21 0.39
C ALA A 80 -2.34 7.70 1.66
N SER A 81 -1.95 8.22 2.83
CA SER A 81 -2.61 7.92 4.11
C SER A 81 -4.07 8.40 4.16
N CYS A 82 -4.42 9.49 3.50
CA CYS A 82 -5.82 9.92 3.41
C CYS A 82 -6.60 9.07 2.39
N LEU A 83 -5.97 8.73 1.26
CA LEU A 83 -6.60 7.92 0.21
C LEU A 83 -6.91 6.50 0.68
N ILE A 84 -6.00 5.85 1.42
CA ILE A 84 -6.23 4.50 1.96
C ILE A 84 -7.39 4.46 2.98
N GLU A 85 -7.57 5.55 3.73
CA GLU A 85 -8.71 5.68 4.63
C GLU A 85 -10.01 5.90 3.86
N LEU A 86 -9.99 6.68 2.78
CA LEU A 86 -11.16 6.85 1.90
C LEU A 86 -11.56 5.52 1.26
N THR A 87 -10.62 4.74 0.73
CA THR A 87 -10.92 3.41 0.18
C THR A 87 -11.49 2.48 1.25
N ARG A 88 -10.98 2.52 2.50
CA ARG A 88 -11.56 1.78 3.63
C ARG A 88 -12.99 2.20 3.94
N ILE A 89 -13.31 3.49 3.86
CA ILE A 89 -14.65 4.00 4.16
C ILE A 89 -15.64 3.59 3.08
N THR A 90 -15.25 3.62 1.81
CA THR A 90 -16.14 3.33 0.68
C THR A 90 -16.23 1.87 0.31
N ALA A 91 -15.26 1.05 0.72
CA ALA A 91 -15.28 -0.40 0.49
C ALA A 91 -16.65 -1.01 0.85
N PRO A 92 -17.15 -2.02 0.11
CA PRO A 92 -16.49 -2.67 -1.03
C PRO A 92 -16.50 -1.83 -2.31
N ASP A 93 -17.23 -0.73 -2.35
CA ASP A 93 -17.33 0.12 -3.53
C ASP A 93 -16.07 1.00 -3.70
N ALA A 94 -15.45 0.93 -4.88
CA ALA A 94 -14.32 1.78 -5.21
C ALA A 94 -14.78 3.26 -5.24
N PRO A 95 -14.03 4.19 -4.59
CA PRO A 95 -14.41 5.59 -4.55
C PRO A 95 -14.19 6.34 -5.88
N TYR A 96 -13.49 5.71 -6.82
CA TYR A 96 -12.97 6.32 -8.04
C TYR A 96 -13.18 5.41 -9.25
N ASP A 97 -13.13 5.99 -10.45
CA ASP A 97 -13.06 5.19 -11.68
C ASP A 97 -11.72 4.46 -11.81
N ASP A 98 -11.66 3.45 -12.68
CA ASP A 98 -10.50 2.57 -12.86
C ASP A 98 -9.19 3.35 -13.08
N ARG A 99 -9.22 4.40 -13.91
CA ARG A 99 -8.03 5.21 -14.22
C ARG A 99 -7.55 5.97 -13.00
N GLN A 100 -8.46 6.62 -12.29
CA GLN A 100 -8.16 7.32 -11.04
C GLN A 100 -7.67 6.34 -9.97
N MET A 101 -8.30 5.17 -9.88
CA MET A 101 -7.96 4.15 -8.91
C MET A 101 -6.55 3.59 -9.14
N MET A 102 -6.14 3.38 -10.39
CA MET A 102 -4.75 3.03 -10.71
C MET A 102 -3.72 4.06 -10.21
N GLU A 103 -3.99 5.36 -10.39
CA GLU A 103 -3.10 6.42 -9.87
C GLU A 103 -3.05 6.42 -8.33
N VAL A 104 -4.20 6.21 -7.68
CA VAL A 104 -4.30 6.08 -6.23
C VAL A 104 -3.49 4.87 -5.73
N LEU A 105 -3.62 3.72 -6.39
CA LEU A 105 -2.88 2.49 -6.07
C LEU A 105 -1.37 2.70 -6.23
N ARG A 106 -0.92 3.38 -7.30
CA ARG A 106 0.50 3.71 -7.50
C ARG A 106 1.05 4.54 -6.35
N LEU A 107 0.32 5.57 -5.91
CA LEU A 107 0.74 6.41 -4.80
C LEU A 107 0.78 5.62 -3.48
N ILE A 108 -0.21 4.76 -3.23
CA ILE A 108 -0.24 3.88 -2.05
C ILE A 108 0.95 2.92 -2.06
N VAL A 109 1.21 2.23 -3.17
CA VAL A 109 2.33 1.29 -3.30
C VAL A 109 3.69 1.99 -3.13
N SER A 110 3.85 3.19 -3.68
CA SER A 110 5.07 3.99 -3.48
C SER A 110 5.34 4.34 -2.00
N SER A 111 4.31 4.30 -1.15
CA SER A 111 4.48 4.51 0.29
C SER A 111 5.19 3.34 0.99
N PHE A 112 5.31 2.17 0.34
CA PHE A 112 6.01 1.01 0.88
C PHE A 112 7.53 1.03 0.63
N GLU A 113 8.01 1.79 -0.35
CA GLU A 113 9.44 1.84 -0.75
C GLU A 113 10.41 2.15 0.42
N ASN A 114 9.97 2.99 1.36
CA ASN A 114 10.78 3.44 2.50
C ASN A 114 10.24 2.94 3.84
N LEU A 115 9.51 1.82 3.86
CA LEU A 115 8.91 1.26 5.08
C LEU A 115 9.95 0.81 6.12
N HIS A 116 11.21 0.58 5.71
CA HIS A 116 12.31 0.21 6.61
C HIS A 116 12.83 1.40 7.45
N ASP A 117 12.60 2.64 7.03
CA ASP A 117 13.14 3.82 7.71
C ASP A 117 12.36 4.14 8.98
N LYS A 118 12.76 3.49 10.09
CA LYS A 118 12.22 3.72 11.43
C LYS A 118 12.49 5.15 11.95
N SER A 119 13.45 5.87 11.38
CA SER A 119 13.78 7.24 11.77
C SER A 119 12.85 8.28 11.13
N SER A 120 12.17 7.90 10.04
CA SER A 120 11.18 8.75 9.38
C SER A 120 10.03 9.10 10.32
N ARG A 121 9.67 10.39 10.37
CA ARG A 121 8.46 10.87 11.04
C ARG A 121 7.17 10.25 10.50
N TRP A 122 7.20 9.63 9.33
CA TRP A 122 6.06 8.99 8.65
C TRP A 122 6.06 7.46 8.74
N TYR A 123 7.02 6.87 9.46
CA TYR A 123 7.11 5.41 9.60
C TYR A 123 5.80 4.79 10.10
N ALA A 124 5.18 5.39 11.13
CA ALA A 124 3.89 4.92 11.67
C ALA A 124 2.76 4.99 10.62
N GLN A 125 2.73 6.03 9.81
CA GLN A 125 1.73 6.20 8.75
C GLN A 125 1.93 5.21 7.62
N ARG A 126 3.18 4.90 7.22
CA ARG A 126 3.47 3.88 6.22
C ARG A 126 3.03 2.48 6.68
N ILE A 127 3.25 2.16 7.95
CA ILE A 127 2.73 0.94 8.58
C ILE A 127 1.20 0.91 8.54
N LEU A 128 0.54 2.01 8.92
CA LEU A 128 -0.92 2.10 8.87
C LEU A 128 -1.47 1.93 7.45
N ILE A 129 -0.82 2.50 6.43
CA ILE A 129 -1.19 2.31 5.03
C ILE A 129 -1.16 0.82 4.67
N LEU A 130 -0.09 0.12 5.02
CA LEU A 130 0.04 -1.33 4.75
C LEU A 130 -1.04 -2.14 5.47
N GLU A 131 -1.29 -1.85 6.75
CA GLU A 131 -2.31 -2.54 7.54
C GLU A 131 -3.71 -2.36 6.95
N VAL A 132 -4.08 -1.12 6.61
CA VAL A 132 -5.39 -0.84 6.03
C VAL A 132 -5.50 -1.47 4.65
N PHE A 133 -4.46 -1.39 3.82
CA PHE A 133 -4.39 -2.03 2.50
C PHE A 133 -4.68 -3.53 2.58
N ALA A 134 -4.00 -4.24 3.50
CA ALA A 134 -4.22 -5.67 3.72
C ALA A 134 -5.64 -5.94 4.22
N LYS A 135 -6.12 -5.16 5.19
CA LYS A 135 -7.44 -5.33 5.81
C LYS A 135 -8.59 -5.17 4.83
N VAL A 136 -8.52 -4.20 3.93
CA VAL A 136 -9.56 -3.95 2.92
C VAL A 136 -9.36 -4.78 1.65
N LYS A 137 -8.35 -5.66 1.65
CA LYS A 137 -7.95 -6.52 0.53
C LYS A 137 -7.78 -5.73 -0.78
N LEU A 138 -7.10 -4.58 -0.71
CA LEU A 138 -7.00 -3.67 -1.86
C LEU A 138 -6.24 -4.29 -3.06
N PHE A 139 -5.46 -5.35 -2.80
CA PHE A 139 -4.83 -6.16 -3.84
C PHE A 139 -5.85 -6.84 -4.77
N VAL A 140 -7.08 -7.11 -4.34
CA VAL A 140 -8.14 -7.64 -5.23
C VAL A 140 -8.47 -6.63 -6.31
N VAL A 141 -8.59 -5.35 -5.94
CA VAL A 141 -8.80 -4.27 -6.91
C VAL A 141 -7.61 -4.14 -7.87
N MET A 142 -6.39 -4.42 -7.41
CA MET A 142 -5.23 -4.44 -8.31
C MET A 142 -5.30 -5.59 -9.33
N LEU A 143 -5.79 -6.76 -8.92
CA LEU A 143 -6.00 -7.90 -9.81
C LEU A 143 -7.12 -7.61 -10.82
N ASP A 144 -8.25 -7.08 -10.36
CA ASP A 144 -9.38 -6.72 -11.22
C ASP A 144 -9.01 -5.65 -12.27
N LEU A 145 -8.08 -4.75 -11.92
CA LEU A 145 -7.55 -3.71 -12.81
C LEU A 145 -6.30 -4.14 -13.60
N GLU A 146 -5.92 -5.43 -13.57
CA GLU A 146 -4.78 -6.00 -14.28
C GLU A 146 -3.46 -5.24 -14.03
N CYS A 147 -3.23 -4.82 -12.77
CA CYS A 147 -2.09 -4.00 -12.37
C CYS A 147 -0.81 -4.83 -12.09
N ASP A 148 -0.50 -5.83 -12.92
CA ASP A 148 0.54 -6.84 -12.66
C ASP A 148 1.91 -6.25 -12.34
N ALA A 149 2.34 -5.25 -13.11
CA ALA A 149 3.63 -4.58 -12.90
C ALA A 149 3.69 -3.88 -11.53
N LEU A 150 2.57 -3.29 -11.09
CA LEU A 150 2.48 -2.60 -9.81
C LEU A 150 2.41 -3.61 -8.63
N ILE A 151 1.78 -4.77 -8.84
CA ILE A 151 1.79 -5.88 -7.86
C ILE A 151 3.22 -6.41 -7.70
N ALA A 152 3.93 -6.64 -8.79
CA ALA A 152 5.34 -7.07 -8.75
C ALA A 152 6.22 -6.03 -8.04
N GLU A 153 6.04 -4.74 -8.34
CA GLU A 153 6.72 -3.64 -7.65
C GLU A 153 6.43 -3.65 -6.14
N MET A 154 5.16 -3.84 -5.74
CA MET A 154 4.77 -3.94 -4.34
C MET A 154 5.48 -5.11 -3.63
N PHE A 155 5.58 -6.28 -4.27
CA PHE A 155 6.30 -7.42 -3.70
C PHE A 155 7.78 -7.09 -3.53
N GLN A 156 8.42 -6.46 -4.51
CA GLN A 156 9.80 -6.00 -4.41
C GLN A 156 9.99 -5.06 -3.22
N HIS A 157 9.09 -4.08 -3.03
CA HIS A 157 9.13 -3.18 -1.87
C HIS A 157 9.04 -3.96 -0.55
N PHE A 158 8.14 -4.93 -0.44
CA PHE A 158 8.00 -5.73 0.79
C PHE A 158 9.29 -6.48 1.15
N PHE A 159 9.88 -7.20 0.21
CA PHE A 159 11.12 -7.95 0.46
C PHE A 159 12.33 -7.04 0.71
N LYS A 160 12.44 -5.91 0.00
CA LYS A 160 13.54 -4.94 0.20
C LYS A 160 13.45 -4.22 1.54
N THR A 161 12.24 -3.98 2.03
CA THR A 161 12.02 -3.11 3.20
C THR A 161 11.76 -3.83 4.51
N ILE A 162 11.32 -5.09 4.53
CA ILE A 162 11.07 -5.80 5.79
C ILE A 162 12.35 -5.86 6.68
N ARG A 163 12.21 -5.55 7.97
CA ARG A 163 13.29 -5.52 8.99
C ARG A 163 12.82 -6.10 10.32
N GLU A 164 13.76 -6.64 11.10
CA GLU A 164 13.49 -7.25 12.42
C GLU A 164 12.85 -6.28 13.43
N HIS A 165 13.04 -4.97 13.26
CA HIS A 165 12.45 -3.97 14.15
C HIS A 165 10.99 -3.64 13.81
N HIS A 166 10.44 -4.17 12.71
CA HIS A 166 9.04 -3.98 12.38
C HIS A 166 8.15 -4.69 13.40
N PRO A 167 6.99 -4.11 13.75
CA PRO A 167 6.00 -4.85 14.52
C PRO A 167 5.48 -6.05 13.71
N GLU A 168 5.03 -7.09 14.41
CA GLU A 168 4.62 -8.38 13.81
C GLU A 168 3.55 -8.22 12.72
N ASN A 169 2.64 -7.25 12.90
CA ASN A 169 1.57 -6.99 11.95
C ASN A 169 2.06 -6.55 10.56
N VAL A 170 3.26 -5.97 10.44
CA VAL A 170 3.88 -5.65 9.14
C VAL A 170 4.21 -6.93 8.41
N PHE A 171 4.89 -7.87 9.08
CA PHE A 171 5.21 -9.18 8.51
C PHE A 171 3.94 -9.94 8.10
N SER A 172 2.96 -9.99 9.01
CA SER A 172 1.67 -10.64 8.75
C SER A 172 0.92 -10.00 7.58
N SER A 173 0.89 -8.67 7.48
CA SER A 173 0.21 -7.97 6.37
C SER A 173 0.88 -8.24 5.03
N MET A 174 2.22 -8.15 4.95
CA MET A 174 2.97 -8.47 3.72
C MET A 174 2.74 -9.91 3.29
N LYS A 175 2.83 -10.86 4.23
CA LYS A 175 2.57 -12.28 3.97
C LYS A 175 1.16 -12.49 3.46
N THR A 176 0.15 -11.95 4.15
CA THR A 176 -1.26 -12.08 3.76
C THR A 176 -1.49 -11.55 2.35
N ILE A 177 -0.98 -10.36 2.03
CA ILE A 177 -1.14 -9.78 0.69
C ILE A 177 -0.52 -10.71 -0.37
N ILE A 178 0.74 -11.12 -0.21
CA ILE A 178 1.43 -11.96 -1.21
C ILE A 178 0.69 -13.29 -1.39
N VAL A 179 0.36 -13.98 -0.30
CA VAL A 179 -0.35 -15.26 -0.33
C VAL A 179 -1.68 -15.15 -1.05
N ASN A 180 -2.50 -14.16 -0.70
CA ASN A 180 -3.83 -14.02 -1.32
C ASN A 180 -3.70 -13.65 -2.81
N VAL A 181 -2.75 -12.78 -3.19
CA VAL A 181 -2.51 -12.49 -4.62
C VAL A 181 -2.16 -13.75 -5.38
N LEU A 182 -1.23 -14.58 -4.88
CA LEU A 182 -0.82 -15.80 -5.56
C LEU A 182 -1.96 -16.83 -5.66
N GLU A 183 -2.80 -16.94 -4.63
CA GLU A 183 -3.93 -17.87 -4.60
C GLU A 183 -5.08 -17.47 -5.53
N GLU A 184 -5.24 -16.17 -5.81
CA GLU A 184 -6.29 -15.64 -6.69
C GLU A 184 -5.82 -15.56 -8.16
N CYS A 185 -4.51 -15.72 -8.44
CA CYS A 185 -3.99 -15.75 -9.81
C CYS A 185 -4.18 -17.14 -10.44
N GLU A 186 -4.74 -17.19 -11.66
CA GLU A 186 -4.80 -18.42 -12.46
C GLU A 186 -3.40 -18.81 -12.96
N ASP A 187 -2.68 -17.84 -13.54
CA ASP A 187 -1.31 -17.98 -14.02
C ASP A 187 -0.40 -16.96 -13.30
N ILE A 188 0.71 -17.43 -12.73
CA ILE A 188 1.61 -16.58 -11.96
C ILE A 188 2.79 -16.18 -12.85
N SER A 189 2.95 -14.88 -13.07
CA SER A 189 4.06 -14.35 -13.85
C SER A 189 5.40 -14.51 -13.12
N LEU A 190 6.48 -14.62 -13.89
CA LEU A 190 7.84 -14.71 -13.36
C LEU A 190 8.23 -13.47 -12.56
N ASP A 191 7.70 -12.30 -12.93
CA ASP A 191 7.95 -11.04 -12.22
C ASP A 191 7.37 -11.05 -10.80
N LEU A 192 6.24 -11.73 -10.56
CA LEU A 192 5.68 -11.93 -9.23
C LEU A 192 6.48 -12.94 -8.40
N LEU A 193 7.09 -13.94 -9.07
CA LEU A 193 7.90 -14.98 -8.42
C LEU A 193 9.31 -14.50 -8.10
N SER A 194 9.87 -13.56 -8.86
CA SER A 194 11.27 -13.12 -8.70
C SER A 194 11.58 -12.66 -7.27
N PRO A 195 10.81 -11.76 -6.63
CA PRO A 195 11.12 -11.29 -5.28
C PRO A 195 11.12 -12.41 -4.23
N ILE A 196 10.23 -13.39 -4.39
CA ILE A 196 10.14 -14.57 -3.51
C ILE A 196 11.38 -15.44 -3.71
N SER A 197 11.74 -15.72 -4.96
CA SER A 197 12.89 -16.54 -5.34
C SER A 197 14.20 -15.92 -4.85
N ASP A 198 14.37 -14.61 -5.06
CA ASP A 198 15.54 -13.86 -4.64
C ASP A 198 15.73 -13.91 -3.11
N SER A 199 14.63 -13.85 -2.36
CA SER A 199 14.66 -13.94 -0.88
C SER A 199 15.10 -15.31 -0.35
N LEU A 200 14.91 -16.36 -1.15
CA LEU A 200 15.23 -17.74 -0.79
C LEU A 200 16.63 -18.18 -1.24
N ASN A 201 17.29 -17.35 -2.05
CA ASN A 201 18.64 -17.61 -2.51
C ASN A 201 19.60 -17.68 -1.30
N ARG A 202 20.17 -18.88 -1.08
CA ARG A 202 21.08 -19.15 0.03
C ARG A 202 22.47 -18.57 -0.18
N ASP A 203 22.83 -18.29 -1.43
CA ASP A 203 24.13 -17.73 -1.80
C ASP A 203 24.10 -16.19 -1.78
N ASN A 204 22.92 -15.59 -1.60
CA ASN A 204 22.78 -14.15 -1.47
C ASN A 204 22.90 -13.71 0.00
N GLU A 205 24.13 -13.40 0.42
CA GLU A 205 24.45 -12.89 1.76
C GLU A 205 23.81 -11.52 2.06
N VAL A 206 23.36 -10.79 1.03
CA VAL A 206 22.71 -9.48 1.18
C VAL A 206 21.26 -9.60 1.67
N VAL A 207 20.63 -10.77 1.51
CA VAL A 207 19.23 -10.98 1.92
C VAL A 207 19.12 -11.06 3.44
N SER A 208 18.32 -10.15 3.99
CA SER A 208 18.01 -10.10 5.42
C SER A 208 17.33 -11.41 5.90
N PRO A 209 17.67 -11.94 7.09
CA PRO A 209 17.03 -13.13 7.65
C PRO A 209 15.50 -13.05 7.71
N ILE A 210 14.93 -11.89 8.05
CA ILE A 210 13.46 -11.71 8.08
C ILE A 210 12.83 -11.74 6.69
N ALA A 211 13.51 -11.24 5.66
CA ALA A 211 13.05 -11.32 4.27
C ALA A 211 13.03 -12.77 3.79
N ARG A 212 14.08 -13.54 4.13
CA ARG A 212 14.12 -14.99 3.88
C ARG A 212 12.99 -15.72 4.60
N LYS A 213 12.76 -15.41 5.88
CA LYS A 213 11.65 -15.96 6.67
C LYS A 213 10.28 -15.65 6.05
N LEU A 214 10.11 -14.46 5.48
CA LEU A 214 8.89 -14.09 4.75
C LEU A 214 8.71 -14.99 3.52
N GLY A 215 9.75 -15.16 2.70
CA GLY A 215 9.73 -16.04 1.52
C GLY A 215 9.43 -17.50 1.87
N GLU A 216 10.09 -18.04 2.89
CA GLU A 216 9.84 -19.39 3.39
C GLU A 216 8.39 -19.55 3.89
N SER A 217 7.88 -18.55 4.60
CA SER A 217 6.51 -18.56 5.10
C SER A 217 5.46 -18.52 4.00
N ILE A 218 5.76 -17.87 2.86
CA ILE A 218 4.89 -17.84 1.68
C ILE A 218 4.87 -19.21 1.00
N LEU A 219 6.04 -19.83 0.79
CA LEU A 219 6.12 -21.18 0.22
C LEU A 219 5.33 -22.22 1.02
N GLN A 220 5.38 -22.12 2.35
CA GLN A 220 4.63 -23.00 3.25
C GLN A 220 3.12 -22.75 3.19
N SER A 221 2.70 -21.53 2.89
CA SER A 221 1.29 -21.15 2.83
C SER A 221 0.62 -21.48 1.49
N CYS A 222 1.36 -21.47 0.37
CA CYS A 222 0.80 -21.72 -0.97
C CYS A 222 1.42 -22.95 -1.67
N PRO A 223 1.47 -24.15 -1.04
CA PRO A 223 2.24 -25.26 -1.57
C PRO A 223 1.68 -25.82 -2.88
N THR A 224 0.36 -25.82 -3.07
CA THR A 224 -0.30 -26.31 -4.29
C THR A 224 -0.12 -25.34 -5.44
N THR A 225 -0.32 -24.05 -5.17
CA THR A 225 -0.22 -22.95 -6.13
C THR A 225 1.20 -22.78 -6.66
N LEU A 226 2.21 -22.88 -5.78
CA LEU A 226 3.61 -22.69 -6.16
C LEU A 226 4.30 -23.99 -6.63
N LYS A 227 3.66 -25.16 -6.48
CA LYS A 227 4.22 -26.46 -6.90
C LYS A 227 4.70 -26.50 -8.36
N PRO A 228 3.94 -26.00 -9.34
CA PRO A 228 4.37 -26.00 -10.74
C PRO A 228 5.62 -25.14 -10.96
N TYR A 229 5.74 -24.07 -10.18
CA TYR A 229 6.77 -23.04 -10.27
C TYR A 229 7.99 -23.32 -9.41
N LEU A 230 8.03 -24.42 -8.64
CA LEU A 230 9.15 -24.74 -7.74
C LEU A 230 10.50 -24.77 -8.46
N ARG A 231 10.54 -25.23 -9.72
CA ARG A 231 11.76 -25.21 -10.53
C ARG A 231 12.19 -23.79 -10.87
N GLU A 232 11.26 -22.91 -11.18
CA GLU A 232 11.56 -21.50 -11.47
C GLU A 232 12.00 -20.79 -10.20
N VAL A 233 11.26 -20.95 -9.10
CA VAL A 233 11.60 -20.39 -7.79
C VAL A 233 13.00 -20.81 -7.31
N THR A 234 13.41 -22.05 -7.64
CA THR A 234 14.76 -22.55 -7.32
C THR A 234 15.82 -22.24 -8.38
N MET A 235 15.46 -22.08 -9.67
CA MET A 235 16.39 -21.75 -10.75
C MET A 235 16.72 -20.25 -10.83
N PHE A 236 15.81 -19.34 -10.45
CA PHE A 236 16.11 -17.89 -10.41
C PHE A 236 17.23 -17.55 -9.43
N SER A 237 17.36 -18.32 -8.34
CA SER A 237 18.51 -18.30 -7.43
C SER A 237 19.85 -18.48 -8.15
N VAL A 238 19.87 -19.17 -9.29
CA VAL A 238 21.10 -19.53 -10.04
C VAL A 238 21.29 -18.65 -11.29
N ALA A 239 20.20 -18.20 -11.93
CA ALA A 239 20.25 -17.51 -13.24
C ALA A 239 20.70 -16.04 -13.15
N HIS A 240 20.31 -15.30 -12.10
CA HIS A 240 20.72 -13.89 -11.94
C HIS A 240 22.25 -13.73 -11.76
N TYR A 241 22.92 -14.79 -11.29
CA TYR A 241 24.38 -14.83 -11.10
C TYR A 241 25.15 -14.89 -12.43
N ARG A 242 24.61 -15.53 -13.47
CA ARG A 242 25.28 -15.60 -14.78
C ARG A 242 25.27 -14.27 -15.53
N ALA A 243 24.26 -13.42 -15.28
CA ALA A 243 24.19 -12.10 -15.88
C ALA A 243 25.07 -11.07 -15.13
N ALA A 244 25.11 -11.14 -13.79
CA ALA A 244 25.94 -10.25 -12.97
C ALA A 244 27.45 -10.60 -12.98
N ALA A 245 27.82 -11.86 -13.19
CA ALA A 245 29.22 -12.29 -13.33
C ALA A 245 29.79 -12.10 -14.76
N ALA A 246 28.95 -11.70 -15.72
CA ALA A 246 29.33 -11.49 -17.13
C ALA A 246 29.37 -10.00 -17.53
N ALA A 247 29.13 -9.08 -16.59
CA ALA A 247 29.24 -7.62 -16.76
C ALA A 247 30.39 -7.09 -15.90
#